data_AF-A0A193BWS1-F1
#
_entry.id   AF-A0A193BWS1-F1
#
_cell.length_a   1.000
_cell.length_b   1.000
_cell.length_c   1.000
_cell.angle_alpha   90.00
_cell.angle_beta   90.00
_cell.angle_gamma   90.00
#
_symmetry.space_group_name_H-M   'P 1'
#
loop_
_entity.id
_entity.type
_entity.pdbx_description
1 polymer ?
#
loop_
_entity_poly.entity_id
_entity_poly.type
_entity_poly.pdbx_seq_one_letter_code
_entity_poly.pdbx_strand_id
1 'polypeptide(L)'
;MKCTYGTVVEVPRGWVARRGRRPRGARRNATTHNGAKADLAAQGAKVIDARVIDDGDLITGGGITAGLEVSLWLVEWFLGAKTTQRAEVVLEYERRGTVWRA
;
A
#
# COMPACT_ATOMS: atom_id res chain seq x y z
N MET A 1 -1.52 -3.20 -13.21
CA MET A 1 -0.19 -3.76 -12.85
C MET A 1 -0.45 -5.08 -12.15
N LYS A 2 0.23 -6.18 -12.51
CA LYS A 2 -0.01 -7.48 -11.87
C LYS A 2 1.10 -7.77 -10.85
N CYS A 3 0.71 -7.98 -9.60
CA CYS A 3 1.60 -8.32 -8.51
C CYS A 3 1.40 -9.80 -8.18
N THR A 4 2.42 -10.62 -8.41
CA THR A 4 2.30 -12.08 -8.36
C THR A 4 2.19 -12.62 -6.93
N TYR A 5 2.71 -11.91 -5.93
CA TYR A 5 2.84 -12.40 -4.55
C TYR A 5 2.64 -11.32 -3.46
N GLY A 6 2.06 -10.18 -3.80
CA GLY A 6 1.88 -9.04 -2.90
C GLY A 6 0.46 -8.52 -2.88
N THR A 7 0.09 -7.81 -1.81
CA THR A 7 -1.21 -7.13 -1.74
C THR A 7 -1.19 -5.89 -2.61
N VAL A 8 -2.18 -5.75 -3.48
CA VAL A 8 -2.42 -4.55 -4.30
C VAL A 8 -3.83 -4.08 -4.05
N VAL A 9 -3.97 -2.80 -3.75
CA VAL A 9 -5.27 -2.14 -3.61
C VAL A 9 -5.28 -0.96 -4.58
N GLU A 10 -6.12 -1.06 -5.60
CA GLU A 10 -6.46 0.07 -6.47
C GLU A 10 -7.65 0.80 -5.85
N VAL A 11 -7.48 2.09 -5.57
CA VAL A 11 -8.51 2.88 -4.89
C VAL A 11 -9.38 3.59 -5.95
N PRO A 12 -10.70 3.34 -5.99
CA PRO A 12 -11.58 3.97 -6.96
C PRO A 12 -11.56 5.49 -6.87
N ARG A 13 -11.72 6.18 -8.00
CA ARG A 13 -11.62 7.65 -8.06
C ARG A 13 -12.56 8.38 -7.09
N GLY A 14 -13.73 7.83 -6.80
CA GLY A 14 -14.67 8.41 -5.84
C GLY A 14 -14.17 8.41 -4.40
N TRP A 15 -13.19 7.57 -4.07
CA TRP A 15 -12.66 7.40 -2.71
C TRP A 15 -11.42 8.26 -2.45
N VAL A 16 -10.74 8.73 -3.51
CA VAL A 16 -9.49 9.52 -3.44
C VAL A 16 -9.74 11.04 -3.30
N ALA A 17 -11.01 11.47 -3.23
CA ALA A 17 -11.41 12.89 -3.29
C ALA A 17 -10.72 13.83 -2.25
N ARG A 18 -10.05 13.28 -1.22
CA ARG A 18 -9.38 14.02 -0.15
C ARG A 18 -7.85 14.09 -0.24
N ARG A 19 -7.17 13.32 -1.11
CA ARG A 19 -5.70 13.27 -1.17
C ARG A 19 -5.18 13.32 -2.60
N GLY A 20 -5.19 14.52 -3.19
CA GLY A 20 -4.40 14.92 -4.38
C GLY A 20 -4.14 13.82 -5.42
N ARG A 21 -4.85 13.87 -6.55
CA ARG A 21 -4.69 12.87 -7.61
C ARG A 21 -3.30 12.92 -8.24
N ARG A 22 -2.65 11.77 -8.38
CA ARG A 22 -1.43 11.63 -9.20
C ARG A 22 -1.75 11.76 -10.71
N PRO A 23 -0.97 12.51 -11.50
CA PRO A 23 -1.17 12.62 -12.95
C PRO A 23 -1.00 11.27 -13.67
N ARG A 24 -1.81 11.04 -14.71
CA ARG A 24 -1.72 9.84 -15.56
C ARG A 24 -0.40 9.86 -16.34
N GLY A 25 0.26 8.70 -16.43
CA GLY A 25 1.47 8.50 -17.25
C GLY A 25 2.79 8.53 -16.48
N ALA A 26 2.80 8.90 -15.19
CA ALA A 26 4.00 8.82 -14.37
C ALA A 26 4.28 7.38 -13.88
N ARG A 27 5.56 7.02 -13.78
CA ARG A 27 6.01 5.72 -13.25
C ARG A 27 5.47 5.50 -11.84
N ARG A 28 4.61 4.48 -11.63
CA ARG A 28 4.00 4.16 -10.33
C ARG A 28 5.06 3.74 -9.32
N ASN A 29 4.97 4.27 -8.10
CA ASN A 29 5.79 3.77 -6.99
C ASN A 29 5.08 2.55 -6.41
N ALA A 30 5.80 1.44 -6.27
CA ALA A 30 5.19 0.22 -5.77
C ALA A 30 6.22 -0.74 -5.17
N THR A 31 5.72 -1.68 -4.39
CA THR A 31 6.48 -2.77 -3.80
C THR A 31 5.76 -4.08 -4.11
N THR A 32 6.45 -5.18 -3.88
CA THR A 32 5.96 -6.54 -4.04
C THR A 32 6.81 -7.45 -3.17
N HIS A 33 6.42 -8.72 -3.09
CA HIS A 33 7.26 -9.77 -2.54
C HIS A 33 8.68 -9.72 -3.11
N ASN A 34 9.69 -9.97 -2.27
CA ASN A 34 11.10 -9.89 -2.65
C ASN A 34 11.44 -10.63 -3.96
N GLY A 35 10.90 -11.85 -4.13
CA GLY A 35 11.13 -12.68 -5.32
C GLY A 35 10.53 -12.13 -6.62
N ALA A 36 9.66 -11.11 -6.56
CA ALA A 36 8.98 -10.54 -7.73
C ALA A 36 9.39 -9.07 -8.02
N LYS A 37 10.39 -8.52 -7.31
CA LYS A 37 10.83 -7.12 -7.48
C LYS A 37 11.36 -6.85 -8.90
N ALA A 38 12.12 -7.79 -9.48
CA ALA A 38 12.64 -7.67 -10.84
C ALA A 38 11.51 -7.62 -11.89
N ASP A 39 10.53 -8.51 -11.77
CA ASP A 39 9.36 -8.55 -12.67
C ASP A 39 8.52 -7.27 -12.58
N LEU A 40 8.37 -6.73 -11.37
CA LEU A 40 7.65 -5.48 -11.16
C LEU A 40 8.38 -4.29 -11.80
N ALA A 41 9.71 -4.26 -11.71
CA ALA A 41 10.53 -3.25 -12.38
C ALA A 41 10.43 -3.35 -13.90
N ALA A 42 10.43 -4.57 -14.45
CA ALA A 42 10.28 -4.84 -15.89
C ALA A 42 8.92 -4.42 -16.44
N GLN A 43 7.86 -4.47 -15.63
CA GLN A 43 6.53 -3.92 -15.95
C GLN A 43 6.48 -2.38 -15.92
N GLY A 44 7.60 -1.72 -15.60
CA GLY A 44 7.71 -0.27 -15.59
C GLY A 44 7.39 0.38 -14.25
N ALA A 45 7.29 -0.35 -13.13
CA ALA A 45 7.10 0.28 -11.81
C ALA A 45 8.41 0.79 -11.20
N LYS A 46 8.38 1.92 -10.47
CA LYS A 46 9.49 2.33 -9.61
C LYS A 46 9.41 1.52 -8.32
N VAL A 47 10.23 0.47 -8.23
CA VAL A 47 10.27 -0.41 -7.06
C VAL A 47 10.92 0.34 -5.90
N ILE A 48 10.19 0.48 -4.80
CA ILE A 48 10.70 1.04 -3.54
C ILE A 48 10.76 -0.07 -2.51
N ASP A 49 11.86 -0.15 -1.77
CA ASP A 49 12.02 -1.12 -0.70
C ASP A 49 11.32 -0.64 0.57
N ALA A 50 9.99 -0.79 0.58
CA ALA A 50 9.13 -0.48 1.70
C ALA A 50 8.11 -1.59 1.90
N ARG A 51 7.63 -1.73 3.14
CA ARG A 51 6.63 -2.73 3.51
C ARG A 51 5.25 -2.38 2.99
N VAL A 52 4.88 -1.10 3.04
CA VAL A 52 3.65 -0.54 2.47
C VAL A 52 3.99 0.75 1.73
N ILE A 53 3.47 0.88 0.52
CA ILE A 53 3.55 2.10 -0.30
C ILE A 53 2.14 2.58 -0.57
N ASP A 54 1.91 3.86 -0.30
CA ASP A 54 0.76 4.63 -0.74
C ASP A 54 1.22 5.61 -1.83
N ASP A 55 0.84 5.31 -3.08
CA ASP A 55 1.08 6.12 -4.27
C ASP A 55 -0.23 6.79 -4.74
N GLY A 56 -1.09 7.20 -3.79
CA GLY A 56 -2.32 7.95 -4.03
C GLY A 56 -3.51 7.04 -4.31
N ASP A 57 -3.72 6.68 -5.59
CA ASP A 57 -4.80 5.77 -6.02
C ASP A 57 -4.34 4.30 -6.09
N LEU A 58 -3.10 4.02 -5.67
CA LEU A 58 -2.50 2.69 -5.64
C LEU A 58 -1.80 2.48 -4.30
N ILE A 59 -2.17 1.42 -3.59
CA ILE A 59 -1.49 0.98 -2.37
C ILE A 59 -0.92 -0.43 -2.61
N THR A 60 0.34 -0.65 -2.25
CA THR A 60 1.02 -1.95 -2.44
C THR A 60 1.77 -2.41 -1.20
N GLY A 61 1.79 -3.73 -0.98
CA GLY A 61 2.46 -4.41 0.14
C GLY A 61 3.63 -5.30 -0.30
N GLY A 62 4.76 -5.22 0.43
CA GLY A 62 6.06 -5.82 0.08
C GLY A 62 6.25 -7.30 0.44
N GLY A 63 5.17 -8.03 0.71
CA GLY A 63 5.21 -9.44 1.08
C GLY A 63 3.84 -9.98 1.43
N ILE A 64 3.76 -11.28 1.75
CA ILE A 64 2.48 -11.94 2.03
C ILE A 64 1.82 -11.35 3.28
N THR A 65 2.58 -11.21 4.36
CA THR A 65 2.05 -10.65 5.62
C THR A 65 1.82 -9.16 5.57
N ALA A 66 2.36 -8.45 4.57
CA ALA A 66 2.20 -7.00 4.39
C ALA A 66 0.74 -6.56 4.18
N GLY A 67 -0.16 -7.51 3.89
CA GLY A 67 -1.59 -7.25 3.77
C GLY A 67 -2.24 -6.74 5.06
N LEU A 68 -1.71 -7.09 6.23
CA LEU A 68 -2.21 -6.58 7.51
C LEU A 68 -1.94 -5.09 7.67
N GLU A 69 -0.73 -4.67 7.32
CA GLU A 69 -0.28 -3.29 7.38
C GLU A 69 -1.02 -2.45 6.33
N VAL A 70 -1.25 -3.00 5.13
CA VAL A 70 -2.13 -2.37 4.13
C VAL A 70 -3.55 -2.20 4.69
N SER A 71 -4.10 -3.22 5.35
CA SER A 71 -5.46 -3.18 5.90
C SER A 71 -5.60 -2.15 7.02
N LEU A 72 -4.64 -2.13 7.96
CA LEU A 72 -4.60 -1.14 9.04
C LEU A 72 -4.38 0.28 8.51
N TRP A 73 -3.59 0.42 7.44
CA TRP A 73 -3.43 1.70 6.75
C TRP A 73 -4.75 2.20 6.14
N LEU A 74 -5.51 1.32 5.49
CA LEU A 74 -6.85 1.66 4.98
C LEU A 74 -7.82 2.02 6.11
N VAL A 75 -7.81 1.27 7.21
CA VAL A 75 -8.65 1.56 8.39
C VAL A 75 -8.32 2.95 8.94
N GLU A 76 -7.03 3.28 9.05
CA GLU A 76 -6.62 4.60 9.54
C GLU A 76 -7.06 5.71 8.60
N TRP A 77 -6.99 5.44 7.30
CA TRP A 77 -7.39 6.40 6.30
C TRP A 77 -8.90 6.68 6.32
N PHE A 78 -9.74 5.63 6.40
CA PHE A 78 -11.20 5.79 6.35
C PHE A 78 -11.82 6.14 7.70
N LEU A 79 -11.29 5.58 8.80
CA LEU A 79 -11.92 5.59 10.11
C LEU A 79 -11.05 6.27 11.19
N GLY A 80 -9.86 6.74 10.83
CA GLY A 80 -8.96 7.48 11.71
C GLY A 80 -8.14 6.60 12.67
N ALA A 81 -7.11 7.21 13.25
CA ALA A 81 -6.12 6.53 14.09
C ALA A 81 -6.71 5.80 15.30
N LYS A 82 -7.76 6.35 15.94
CA LYS A 82 -8.41 5.72 17.10
C LYS A 82 -9.03 4.36 16.74
N THR A 83 -9.61 4.24 15.56
CA THR A 83 -10.21 2.99 15.09
C THR A 83 -9.13 1.98 14.72
N THR A 84 -8.04 2.43 14.09
CA THR A 84 -6.89 1.58 13.79
C THR A 84 -6.22 1.04 15.04
N GLN A 85 -5.98 1.89 16.05
CA GLN A 85 -5.40 1.45 17.32
C GLN A 85 -6.28 0.39 18.01
N ARG A 86 -7.61 0.53 17.94
CA ARG A 86 -8.53 -0.51 18.42
C ARG A 86 -8.41 -1.81 17.62
N ALA A 87 -8.28 -1.71 16.30
CA ALA A 87 -8.09 -2.88 15.44
C ALA A 87 -6.76 -3.60 15.76
N GLU A 88 -5.68 -2.86 16.00
CA GLU A 88 -4.38 -3.40 16.43
C GLU A 88 -4.52 -4.20 17.74
N VAL A 89 -5.24 -3.66 18.72
CA VAL A 89 -5.51 -4.35 19.99
C VAL A 89 -6.33 -5.62 19.78
N VAL A 90 -7.41 -5.56 19.00
CA VAL A 90 -8.30 -6.72 18.75
C VAL A 90 -7.59 -7.82 17.97
N LEU A 91 -6.71 -7.45 17.05
CA LEU A 91 -5.91 -8.39 16.26
C LEU A 91 -4.66 -8.89 17.00
N GLU A 92 -4.39 -8.37 18.21
CA GLU A 92 -3.14 -8.59 18.95
C GLU A 92 -1.90 -8.36 18.06
N TYR A 93 -1.99 -7.33 17.21
CA TYR A 93 -1.04 -7.09 16.15
C TYR A 93 -0.58 -5.63 16.17
N GLU A 94 0.72 -5.44 16.41
CA GLU A 94 1.36 -4.13 16.33
C GLU A 94 1.94 -3.92 14.93
N ARG A 95 1.48 -2.85 14.25
CA ARG A 95 1.98 -2.51 12.91
C ARG A 95 3.47 -2.20 12.96
N ARG A 96 4.21 -2.69 11.95
CA ARG A 96 5.65 -2.46 11.84
C ARG A 96 5.98 -1.44 10.77
N GLY A 97 6.68 -0.38 11.18
CA GLY A 97 7.27 0.62 10.29
C GLY A 97 6.30 1.70 9.80
N THR A 98 6.84 2.62 9.00
CA THR A 98 6.09 3.75 8.42
C THR A 98 5.67 3.45 6.98
N VAL A 99 4.44 3.84 6.63
CA VAL A 99 3.97 3.79 5.23
C VAL A 99 4.76 4.80 4.40
N TRP A 100 5.36 4.34 3.30
CA TRP A 100 5.99 5.22 2.33
C TRP A 100 4.91 5.95 1.52
N ARG A 101 5.06 7.26 1.33
CA ARG A 101 4.09 8.11 0.61
C ARG A 101 4.78 8.95 -0.46
N ALA A 102 4.11 9.09 -1.61
CA ALA A 102 4.54 9.95 -2.73
C ALA A 102 4.16 11.42 -2.53
#